data_AF-A0A1J9PB86-F1
#
_entry.id   AF-A0A1J9PB86-F1
#
_cell.length_a   1.000
_cell.length_b   1.000
_cell.length_c   1.000
_cell.angle_alpha   90.00
_cell.angle_beta   90.00
_cell.angle_gamma   90.00
#
_symmetry.space_group_name_H-M   'P 1'
#
loop_
_entity.id
_entity.type
_entity.pdbx_description
1 polymer ?
#
loop_
_entity_poly.entity_id
_entity_poly.type
_entity_poly.pdbx_seq_one_letter_code
_entity_poly.pdbx_strand_id
1 'polypeptide(L)'
;MFGKSTKSSSEPPQAASDNSKSTVPPAHRGARERGLEIKRMQEAALLKLDIGSLYIVLYLRSDPPEPNDFHWAYYFHTNSQSGSNFLCVLVHIAAVPQEKRTQVDPIMKALDGNINSIPGVTCRVWIMKVLEMLIENGIVRCNSTSELQDECFTIGNQNSAAASKNNQPRPVVRSRVCTI
;
A
#
# COMPACT_ATOMS: atom_id res chain seq x y z
N MET A 1 63.16 -50.24 22.01
CA MET A 1 63.01 -51.63 21.51
C MET A 1 62.04 -51.61 20.33
N PHE A 2 62.47 -52.28 19.26
CA PHE A 2 61.78 -52.79 18.06
C PHE A 2 60.23 -52.92 18.14
N GLY A 3 59.40 -52.74 17.11
CA GLY A 3 59.64 -52.47 15.69
C GLY A 3 58.35 -52.49 14.83
N LYS A 4 58.54 -52.28 13.52
CA LYS A 4 57.78 -52.66 12.29
C LYS A 4 56.24 -52.44 12.27
N SER A 5 55.65 -51.65 11.36
CA SER A 5 55.56 -51.69 9.87
C SER A 5 54.18 -52.19 9.45
N THR A 6 53.43 -51.40 8.67
CA THR A 6 52.88 -51.75 7.33
C THR A 6 52.11 -50.58 6.72
N LYS A 7 52.38 -50.29 5.44
CA LYS A 7 51.63 -49.42 4.52
C LYS A 7 50.31 -50.07 4.10
N SER A 8 49.29 -49.27 3.76
CA SER A 8 48.54 -49.43 2.49
C SER A 8 47.72 -48.18 2.15
N SER A 9 47.78 -47.79 0.88
CA SER A 9 47.04 -46.71 0.23
C SER A 9 45.56 -47.07 0.01
N SER A 10 44.68 -46.06 0.02
CA SER A 10 43.52 -45.96 -0.89
C SER A 10 42.90 -44.56 -0.86
N GLU A 11 42.50 -44.10 -2.04
CA GLU A 11 41.94 -42.81 -2.48
C GLU A 11 40.76 -42.21 -1.68
N PRO A 12 40.46 -40.90 -1.86
CA PRO A 12 39.40 -40.20 -1.13
C PRO A 12 37.99 -40.55 -1.66
N PRO A 13 36.99 -40.73 -0.79
CA PRO A 13 35.61 -40.83 -1.25
C PRO A 13 35.09 -39.45 -1.66
N GLN A 14 34.51 -39.46 -2.85
CA GLN A 14 33.85 -38.37 -3.56
C GLN A 14 32.87 -37.60 -2.67
N ALA A 15 32.90 -36.27 -2.80
CA ALA A 15 31.87 -35.39 -2.30
C ALA A 15 30.53 -35.76 -2.96
N ALA A 16 29.63 -36.34 -2.18
CA ALA A 16 28.23 -36.43 -2.55
C ALA A 16 27.68 -34.99 -2.61
N SER A 17 27.32 -34.56 -3.81
CA SER A 17 26.51 -33.36 -3.99
C SER A 17 25.13 -33.62 -3.38
N ASP A 18 24.92 -33.14 -2.17
CA ASP A 18 23.59 -33.00 -1.58
C ASP A 18 22.80 -32.02 -2.44
N ASN A 19 22.13 -32.56 -3.46
CA ASN A 19 21.07 -31.86 -4.16
C ASN A 19 19.88 -31.82 -3.20
N SER A 20 19.96 -30.91 -2.22
CA SER A 20 18.87 -30.56 -1.31
C SER A 20 17.76 -29.93 -2.13
N LYS A 21 16.96 -30.80 -2.74
CA LYS A 21 15.67 -30.49 -3.32
C LYS A 21 14.84 -29.91 -2.19
N SER A 22 14.77 -28.58 -2.15
CA SER A 22 13.95 -27.82 -1.20
C SER A 22 12.53 -28.37 -1.23
N THR A 23 12.22 -29.24 -0.28
CA THR A 23 10.90 -29.85 -0.07
C THR A 23 10.04 -28.84 0.67
N VAL A 24 9.67 -27.77 -0.05
CA VAL A 24 8.57 -26.92 0.39
C VAL A 24 7.27 -27.69 0.15
N PRO A 25 6.43 -27.89 1.18
CA PRO A 25 5.16 -28.61 1.06
C PRO A 25 4.28 -28.04 -0.07
N PRO A 26 3.51 -28.86 -0.80
CA PRO A 26 2.71 -28.42 -1.97
C PRO A 26 1.77 -27.25 -1.68
N ALA A 27 1.20 -27.19 -0.46
CA ALA A 27 0.34 -26.10 -0.01
C ALA A 27 1.06 -24.73 0.05
N HIS A 28 2.33 -24.74 0.45
CA HIS A 28 3.17 -23.53 0.49
C HIS A 28 3.59 -23.06 -0.90
N ARG A 29 3.74 -23.99 -1.85
CA ARG A 29 4.05 -23.65 -3.25
C ARG A 29 2.90 -22.85 -3.89
N GLY A 30 1.65 -23.31 -3.70
CA GLY A 30 0.47 -22.59 -4.17
C GLY A 30 0.23 -21.25 -3.47
N ALA A 31 0.53 -21.15 -2.17
CA ALA A 31 0.43 -19.86 -1.46
C ALA A 31 1.46 -18.83 -1.94
N ARG A 32 2.70 -19.27 -2.19
CA ARG A 32 3.77 -18.41 -2.71
C ARG A 32 3.48 -17.94 -4.12
N GLU A 33 3.02 -18.82 -5.00
CA GLU A 33 2.63 -18.48 -6.38
C GLU A 33 1.47 -17.47 -6.40
N ARG A 34 0.42 -17.70 -5.58
CA ARG A 34 -0.67 -16.72 -5.40
C ARG A 34 -0.16 -15.38 -4.89
N GLY A 35 0.77 -15.38 -3.92
CA GLY A 35 1.37 -14.16 -3.40
C GLY A 35 2.16 -13.37 -4.46
N LEU A 36 2.90 -14.08 -5.32
CA LEU A 36 3.62 -13.46 -6.43
C LEU A 36 2.67 -12.87 -7.47
N GLU A 37 1.58 -13.56 -7.79
CA GLU A 37 0.58 -13.06 -8.73
C GLU A 37 -0.16 -11.84 -8.18
N ILE A 38 -0.52 -11.85 -6.89
CA ILE A 38 -1.08 -10.69 -6.20
C ILE A 38 -0.14 -9.49 -6.29
N LYS A 39 1.15 -9.70 -5.97
CA LYS A 39 2.16 -8.65 -6.05
C LYS A 39 2.29 -8.10 -7.47
N ARG A 40 2.31 -8.97 -8.49
CA ARG A 40 2.35 -8.57 -9.90
C ARG A 40 1.14 -7.72 -10.30
N MET A 41 -0.07 -8.12 -9.89
CA MET A 41 -1.29 -7.34 -10.15
C MET A 41 -1.27 -5.97 -9.47
N GLN A 42 -0.78 -5.91 -8.22
CA GLN A 42 -0.63 -4.66 -7.48
C GLN A 42 0.40 -3.72 -8.13
N GLU A 43 1.57 -4.23 -8.49
CA GLU A 43 2.60 -3.47 -9.20
C GLU A 43 2.09 -2.96 -10.55
N ALA A 44 1.40 -3.81 -11.32
CA ALA A 44 0.79 -3.42 -12.59
C ALA A 44 -0.32 -2.36 -12.42
N ALA A 45 -1.04 -2.36 -11.29
CA ALA A 45 -2.03 -1.33 -10.98
C ALA A 45 -1.35 -0.01 -10.57
N LEU A 46 -0.27 -0.06 -9.78
CA LEU A 46 0.48 1.12 -9.38
C LEU A 46 1.16 1.82 -10.56
N LEU A 47 1.63 1.06 -11.55
CA LEU A 47 2.20 1.61 -12.79
C LEU A 47 1.18 2.39 -13.64
N LYS A 48 -0.12 2.23 -13.39
CA LYS A 48 -1.19 2.97 -14.07
C LYS A 48 -1.59 4.25 -13.32
N LEU A 49 -0.99 4.53 -12.16
CA LEU A 49 -1.23 5.78 -11.46
C LEU A 49 -0.51 6.94 -12.17
N ASP A 50 -1.16 8.10 -12.16
CA ASP A 50 -0.64 9.29 -12.80
C ASP A 50 0.46 9.90 -11.92
N ILE A 51 1.69 9.96 -12.44
CA ILE A 51 2.83 10.57 -11.72
C ILE A 51 2.53 12.03 -11.42
N GLY A 52 2.80 12.43 -10.17
CA GLY A 52 2.49 13.76 -9.67
C GLY A 52 1.04 13.92 -9.26
N SER A 53 0.29 12.83 -9.05
CA SER A 53 -1.10 12.90 -8.60
C SER A 53 -1.25 12.54 -7.13
N LEU A 54 -2.26 13.15 -6.51
CA LEU A 54 -2.61 12.99 -5.10
C LEU A 54 -3.89 12.16 -4.97
N TYR A 55 -3.85 11.21 -4.04
CA TYR A 55 -4.93 10.27 -3.77
C TYR A 55 -5.27 10.26 -2.28
N ILE A 56 -6.55 10.05 -1.98
CA ILE A 56 -6.99 9.57 -0.66
C ILE A 56 -7.01 8.05 -0.70
N VAL A 57 -6.43 7.42 0.30
CA VAL A 57 -6.33 5.97 0.42
C VAL A 57 -7.19 5.51 1.58
N LEU A 58 -8.04 4.51 1.34
CA LEU A 58 -8.86 3.88 2.36
C LEU A 58 -8.36 2.46 2.65
N TYR A 59 -8.26 2.13 3.93
CA TYR A 59 -7.91 0.80 4.45
C TYR A 59 -9.05 0.29 5.32
N LEU A 60 -9.27 -1.03 5.31
CA LEU A 60 -10.21 -1.65 6.26
C LEU A 60 -9.66 -1.58 7.68
N ARG A 61 -10.51 -1.25 8.66
CA ARG A 61 -10.15 -1.32 10.09
C ARG A 61 -10.57 -2.63 10.76
N SER A 62 -11.53 -3.32 10.18
CA SER A 62 -12.07 -4.57 10.70
C SER A 62 -12.30 -5.60 9.58
N ASP A 63 -12.32 -6.87 9.95
CA ASP A 63 -12.78 -7.98 9.12
C ASP A 63 -13.75 -8.84 9.98
N PRO A 64 -15.06 -8.83 9.72
CA PRO A 64 -15.74 -8.18 8.59
C PRO A 64 -15.71 -6.64 8.64
N PRO A 65 -15.80 -5.96 7.48
CA PRO A 65 -15.75 -4.51 7.42
C PRO A 65 -17.06 -3.86 7.88
N GLU A 66 -16.97 -2.89 8.78
CA GLU A 66 -18.10 -2.08 9.22
C GLU A 66 -18.34 -0.89 8.25
N PRO A 67 -19.60 -0.48 8.03
CA PRO A 67 -19.91 0.68 7.19
C PRO A 67 -19.23 1.96 7.69
N ASN A 68 -18.63 2.71 6.77
CA ASN A 68 -17.94 3.98 7.03
C ASN A 68 -16.73 3.87 8.00
N ASP A 69 -16.26 2.67 8.32
CA ASP A 69 -15.14 2.48 9.23
C ASP A 69 -13.83 2.16 8.49
N PHE A 70 -13.23 3.21 7.94
CA PHE A 70 -11.97 3.11 7.21
C PHE A 70 -10.85 3.86 7.92
N HIS A 71 -9.61 3.36 7.81
CA HIS A 71 -8.44 4.18 8.07
C HIS A 71 -8.12 4.96 6.78
N TRP A 72 -7.86 6.26 6.93
CA TRP A 72 -7.67 7.18 5.81
C TRP A 72 -6.22 7.66 5.81
N ALA A 73 -5.62 7.73 4.63
CA ALA A 73 -4.29 8.30 4.43
C ALA A 73 -4.23 9.09 3.12
N TYR A 74 -3.25 9.96 2.98
CA TYR A 74 -2.89 10.50 1.67
C TYR A 74 -1.81 9.65 1.01
N TYR A 75 -1.85 9.60 -0.32
CA TYR A 75 -0.78 9.07 -1.13
C TYR A 75 -0.48 10.02 -2.27
N PHE A 76 0.73 10.55 -2.28
CA PHE A 76 1.23 11.38 -3.37
C PHE A 76 2.16 10.53 -4.26
N HIS A 77 1.70 10.22 -5.46
CA HIS A 77 2.39 9.32 -6.37
C HIS A 77 3.54 10.04 -7.07
N THR A 78 4.76 9.93 -6.52
CA THR A 78 5.97 10.58 -7.07
C THR A 78 6.88 9.62 -7.83
N ASN A 79 6.77 8.32 -7.55
CA ASN A 79 7.53 7.27 -8.21
C ASN A 79 6.75 5.95 -8.16
N SER A 80 7.18 4.98 -8.97
CA SER A 80 6.50 3.70 -9.17
C SER A 80 6.69 2.68 -8.02
N GLN A 81 7.09 3.09 -6.81
CA GLN A 81 7.41 2.12 -5.75
C GLN A 81 6.24 1.77 -4.81
N SER A 82 6.00 0.45 -4.76
CA SER A 82 5.31 -0.40 -3.77
C SER A 82 4.15 0.17 -2.95
N GLY A 83 2.96 -0.43 -3.16
CA GLY A 83 1.76 -0.25 -2.33
C GLY A 83 1.64 -1.27 -1.20
N SER A 84 0.72 -1.02 -0.27
CA SER A 84 0.43 -1.85 0.91
C SER A 84 -0.63 -2.92 0.65
N ASN A 85 -0.52 -4.06 1.34
CA ASN A 85 -1.42 -5.22 1.21
C ASN A 85 -2.85 -5.00 1.74
N PHE A 86 -3.11 -3.98 2.57
CA PHE A 86 -4.40 -3.77 3.24
C PHE A 86 -5.28 -2.68 2.62
N LEU A 87 -4.90 -2.24 1.42
CA LEU A 87 -5.62 -1.23 0.66
C LEU A 87 -7.04 -1.70 0.32
N CYS A 88 -8.04 -0.87 0.58
CA CYS A 88 -9.41 -1.03 0.07
C CYS A 88 -9.55 -0.39 -1.32
N VAL A 89 -9.21 0.90 -1.43
CA VAL A 89 -9.37 1.70 -2.67
C VAL A 89 -8.48 2.95 -2.61
N LEU A 90 -8.04 3.43 -3.78
CA LEU A 90 -7.48 4.78 -3.94
C LEU A 90 -8.52 5.68 -4.62
N VAL A 91 -8.70 6.89 -4.10
CA VAL A 91 -9.54 7.93 -4.69
C VAL A 91 -8.62 9.04 -5.20
N HIS A 92 -8.52 9.21 -6.51
CA HIS A 92 -7.75 10.28 -7.16
C HIS A 92 -8.48 11.61 -6.94
N ILE A 93 -7.79 12.61 -6.37
CA ILE A 93 -8.39 13.90 -6.01
C ILE A 93 -7.69 15.11 -6.65
N ALA A 94 -6.45 14.99 -7.13
CA ALA A 94 -5.77 16.07 -7.85
C ALA A 94 -4.59 15.58 -8.69
N ALA A 95 -4.39 16.21 -9.85
CA ALA A 95 -3.11 16.20 -10.56
C ALA A 95 -2.31 17.44 -10.11
N VAL A 96 -1.17 17.23 -9.42
CA VAL A 96 -0.41 18.31 -8.78
C VAL A 96 0.57 18.95 -9.78
N PRO A 97 0.46 20.27 -10.03
CA PRO A 97 1.41 21.01 -10.85
C PRO A 97 2.84 20.87 -10.32
N GLN A 98 3.82 20.80 -11.23
CA GLN A 98 5.22 20.51 -10.88
C GLN A 98 5.79 21.47 -9.83
N GLU A 99 5.47 22.75 -9.96
CA GLU A 99 5.85 23.85 -9.09
C GLU A 99 5.28 23.75 -7.66
N LYS A 100 4.22 22.98 -7.46
CA LYS A 100 3.60 22.77 -6.14
C LYS A 100 3.97 21.44 -5.48
N ARG A 101 4.62 20.52 -6.20
CA ARG A 101 4.92 19.16 -5.69
C ARG A 101 5.76 19.16 -4.42
N THR A 102 6.67 20.12 -4.28
CA THR A 102 7.52 20.27 -3.07
C THR A 102 6.73 20.72 -1.84
N GLN A 103 5.54 21.29 -2.01
CA GLN A 103 4.68 21.76 -0.93
C GLN A 103 3.78 20.64 -0.37
N VAL A 104 3.54 19.59 -1.16
CA VAL A 104 2.58 18.52 -0.81
C VAL A 104 3.00 17.79 0.47
N ASP A 105 4.24 17.32 0.57
CA ASP A 105 4.72 16.56 1.74
C ASP A 105 4.71 17.40 3.04
N PRO A 106 5.23 18.64 3.06
CA PRO A 106 5.11 19.52 4.23
C PRO A 106 3.67 19.77 4.67
N ILE A 107 2.75 20.02 3.73
CA ILE A 107 1.33 20.26 4.05
C ILE A 107 0.68 19.00 4.60
N MET A 108 0.94 17.83 3.98
CA MET A 108 0.40 16.57 4.48
C MET A 108 0.87 16.24 5.89
N LYS A 109 2.07 16.67 6.29
CA LYS A 109 2.64 16.41 7.62
C LYS A 109 2.42 17.55 8.62
N ALA A 110 1.77 18.65 8.21
CA ALA A 110 1.66 19.86 9.02
C ALA A 110 1.00 19.64 10.38
N LEU A 111 0.18 18.59 10.50
CA LEU A 111 -0.56 18.26 11.72
C LEU A 111 -0.01 17.01 12.45
N ASP A 112 1.08 16.41 11.99
CA ASP A 112 1.68 15.20 12.60
C ASP A 112 2.04 15.43 14.07
N GLY A 113 2.66 16.58 14.37
CA GLY A 113 3.07 16.93 15.75
C GLY A 113 1.91 17.15 16.72
N ASN A 114 0.69 17.30 16.20
CA ASN A 114 -0.52 17.56 16.99
C ASN A 114 -1.46 16.35 17.02
N ILE A 115 -1.11 15.23 16.37
CA ILE A 115 -2.01 14.09 16.17
C ILE A 115 -2.45 13.46 17.51
N ASN A 116 -1.59 13.47 18.52
CA ASN A 116 -1.88 12.98 19.87
C ASN A 116 -2.42 14.06 20.81
N SER A 117 -2.41 15.32 20.38
CA SER A 117 -2.68 16.48 21.24
C SER A 117 -4.08 17.07 21.03
N ILE A 118 -4.84 16.57 20.05
CA ILE A 118 -6.19 17.07 19.75
C ILE A 118 -7.23 16.02 20.17
N PRO A 119 -7.99 16.25 21.25
CA PRO A 119 -9.08 15.36 21.66
C PRO A 119 -10.08 15.15 20.51
N GLY A 120 -10.37 13.89 20.17
CA GLY A 120 -11.33 13.54 19.13
C GLY A 120 -10.81 13.58 17.68
N VAL A 121 -9.52 13.85 17.45
CA VAL A 121 -8.94 13.71 16.11
C VAL A 121 -8.81 12.24 15.75
N THR A 122 -9.61 11.83 14.78
CA THR A 122 -9.45 10.57 14.05
C THR A 122 -8.63 10.82 12.78
N CYS A 123 -8.12 9.75 12.16
CA CYS A 123 -7.45 9.87 10.86
C CYS A 123 -8.33 10.58 9.82
N ARG A 124 -9.66 10.38 9.84
CA ARG A 124 -10.58 11.08 8.93
C ARG A 124 -10.56 12.59 9.17
N VAL A 125 -10.78 13.02 10.41
CA VAL A 125 -10.79 14.44 10.77
C VAL A 125 -9.45 15.11 10.41
N TRP A 126 -8.35 14.41 10.64
CA TRP A 126 -7.02 14.87 10.26
C TRP A 126 -6.87 15.04 8.74
N ILE A 127 -7.29 14.04 7.94
CA ILE A 127 -7.28 14.10 6.47
C ILE A 127 -8.09 15.28 5.96
N MET A 128 -9.27 15.53 6.53
CA MET A 128 -10.13 16.65 6.12
C MET A 128 -9.51 18.01 6.45
N LYS A 129 -8.81 18.17 7.59
CA LYS A 129 -8.08 19.41 7.89
C LYS A 129 -6.91 19.67 6.94
N VAL A 130 -6.13 18.62 6.63
CA VAL A 130 -5.05 18.72 5.64
C VAL A 130 -5.62 19.02 4.26
N LEU A 131 -6.82 18.52 3.92
CA LEU A 131 -7.50 18.83 2.65
C LEU A 131 -7.77 20.33 2.52
N GLU A 132 -8.25 20.97 3.58
CA GLU A 132 -8.49 22.42 3.61
C GLU A 132 -7.20 23.17 3.29
N MET A 133 -6.08 22.80 3.92
CA MET A 133 -4.77 23.40 3.63
C MET A 133 -4.33 23.18 2.17
N LEU A 134 -4.57 21.99 1.62
CA LEU A 134 -4.26 21.69 0.22
C LEU A 134 -5.12 22.52 -0.75
N ILE A 135 -6.38 22.79 -0.40
CA ILE A 135 -7.28 23.66 -1.18
C ILE A 135 -6.83 25.12 -1.09
N GLU A 136 -6.50 25.61 0.10
CA GLU A 136 -6.00 26.98 0.33
C GLU A 136 -4.71 27.26 -0.44
N ASN A 137 -3.82 26.27 -0.54
CA ASN A 137 -2.60 26.37 -1.35
C ASN A 137 -2.83 26.10 -2.86
N GLY A 138 -4.09 25.87 -3.26
CA GLY A 138 -4.51 25.60 -4.64
C GLY A 138 -3.86 24.35 -5.23
N ILE A 139 -3.52 23.37 -4.40
CA ILE A 139 -3.03 22.04 -4.83
C ILE A 139 -4.20 21.15 -5.20
N VAL A 140 -5.27 21.22 -4.42
CA VAL A 140 -6.52 20.49 -4.65
C VAL A 140 -7.63 21.48 -4.97
N ARG A 141 -8.52 21.11 -5.88
CA ARG A 141 -9.70 21.91 -6.24
C ARG A 141 -10.94 21.06 -6.06
N CYS A 142 -11.60 21.15 -4.91
CA CYS A 142 -12.87 20.45 -4.65
C CYS A 142 -13.94 21.48 -4.26
N ASN A 143 -15.15 21.30 -4.77
CA ASN A 143 -16.25 22.22 -4.52
C ASN A 143 -16.75 22.15 -3.07
N SER A 144 -16.64 20.97 -2.45
CA SER A 144 -17.09 20.72 -1.09
C SER A 144 -16.25 19.62 -0.44
N THR A 145 -15.67 19.92 0.72
CA THR A 145 -14.94 18.94 1.53
C THR A 145 -15.90 17.90 2.11
N SER A 146 -17.11 18.31 2.50
CA SER A 146 -18.15 17.39 3.00
C SER A 146 -18.58 16.39 1.93
N GLU A 147 -18.83 16.84 0.70
CA GLU A 147 -19.21 15.93 -0.39
C GLU A 147 -18.09 14.96 -0.75
N LEU A 148 -16.83 15.39 -0.71
CA LEU A 148 -15.69 14.49 -0.93
C LEU A 148 -15.60 13.43 0.17
N GLN A 149 -15.88 13.80 1.42
CA GLN A 149 -15.91 12.84 2.53
C GLN A 149 -17.00 11.79 2.30
N ASP A 150 -18.21 12.21 1.93
CA ASP A 150 -19.34 11.32 1.66
C ASP A 150 -19.11 10.44 0.42
N GLU A 151 -18.46 10.99 -0.60
CA GLU A 151 -18.01 10.24 -1.78
C GLU A 151 -17.01 9.14 -1.38
N CYS A 152 -16.00 9.48 -0.57
CA CYS A 152 -15.02 8.51 -0.11
C CYS A 152 -15.65 7.40 0.74
N PHE A 153 -16.62 7.72 1.61
CA PHE A 153 -17.39 6.70 2.33
C PHE A 153 -18.17 5.78 1.40
N THR A 154 -18.87 6.36 0.43
CA THR A 154 -19.65 5.62 -0.56
C THR A 154 -18.76 4.66 -1.34
N ILE A 155 -17.63 5.15 -1.86
CA ILE A 155 -16.65 4.34 -2.58
C ILE A 155 -16.05 3.27 -1.67
N GLY A 156 -15.67 3.60 -0.44
CA GLY A 156 -15.12 2.65 0.53
C GLY A 156 -16.07 1.50 0.81
N ASN A 157 -17.34 1.80 1.10
CA ASN A 157 -18.37 0.79 1.38
C ASN A 157 -18.64 -0.12 0.17
N GLN A 158 -18.64 0.43 -1.04
CA GLN A 158 -18.84 -0.35 -2.27
C GLN A 158 -17.70 -1.37 -2.50
N ASN A 159 -16.49 -1.06 -2.04
CA ASN A 159 -15.30 -1.89 -2.31
C ASN A 159 -14.88 -2.75 -1.11
N SER A 160 -15.42 -2.52 0.09
CA SER A 160 -14.96 -3.16 1.33
C SER A 160 -15.11 -4.67 1.33
N ALA A 161 -16.19 -5.22 0.77
CA ALA A 161 -16.42 -6.66 0.70
C ALA A 161 -15.43 -7.39 -0.25
N ALA A 162 -15.02 -6.74 -1.34
CA ALA A 162 -13.98 -7.26 -2.22
C ALA A 162 -12.59 -7.12 -1.57
N ALA A 163 -12.41 -6.02 -0.82
CA ALA A 163 -11.20 -5.79 -0.03
C ALA A 163 -10.98 -6.87 1.03
N SER A 164 -12.00 -7.21 1.84
CA SER A 164 -11.89 -8.24 2.89
C SER A 164 -11.61 -9.64 2.33
N LYS A 165 -12.14 -9.94 1.13
CA LYS A 165 -11.86 -11.20 0.40
C LYS A 165 -10.50 -11.22 -0.32
N ASN A 166 -9.71 -10.16 -0.21
CA ASN A 166 -8.43 -9.99 -0.91
C ASN A 166 -8.52 -10.11 -2.45
N ASN A 167 -9.63 -9.67 -3.04
CA ASN A 167 -9.76 -9.61 -4.50
C ASN A 167 -8.87 -8.51 -5.07
N GLN A 168 -7.92 -8.88 -5.92
CA GLN A 168 -6.95 -7.98 -6.55
C GLN A 168 -7.28 -7.79 -8.04
N PRO A 169 -6.89 -6.66 -8.67
CA PRO A 169 -6.24 -5.50 -8.05
C PRO A 169 -7.24 -4.64 -7.26
N ARG A 170 -6.72 -3.82 -6.34
CA ARG A 170 -7.54 -2.81 -5.66
C ARG A 170 -7.92 -1.68 -6.62
N PRO A 171 -9.16 -1.18 -6.56
CA PRO A 171 -9.62 -0.15 -7.48
C PRO A 171 -8.95 1.20 -7.23
N VAL A 172 -8.84 1.96 -8.32
CA VAL A 172 -8.47 3.38 -8.32
C VAL A 172 -9.65 4.12 -8.94
N VAL A 173 -10.24 5.05 -8.19
CA VAL A 173 -11.46 5.76 -8.58
C VAL A 173 -11.15 7.24 -8.68
N ARG A 174 -11.59 7.89 -9.76
CA ARG A 174 -11.49 9.35 -9.90
C ARG A 174 -12.63 10.01 -9.13
N SER A 175 -12.31 10.94 -8.23
CA SER A 175 -13.32 11.75 -7.55
C SER A 175 -14.15 12.53 -8.57
N ARG A 176 -15.46 12.63 -8.32
CA ARG A 176 -16.39 13.46 -9.09
C ARG A 176 -16.58 14.83 -8.47
N VAL A 177 -16.22 14.98 -7.20
CA VAL A 177 -16.33 16.22 -6.41
C VAL A 177 -15.13 17.15 -6.67
N CYS A 178 -13.96 16.57 -6.96
CA CYS A 178 -12.74 17.34 -7.22
C CYS A 178 -12.46 17.51 -8.72
N THR A 179 -11.98 18.70 -9.08
CA THR A 179 -11.50 19.02 -10.42
C THR A 179 -10.04 18.62 -10.55
N ILE A 180 -9.80 17.60 -11.37
CA ILE A 180 -8.50 16.96 -11.60
C ILE A 180 -7.99 17.35 -12.97
#